data_AF-A0A377NFC2-F1
#
_entry.id   AF-A0A377NFC2-F1
#
_cell.length_a   1.000
_cell.length_b   1.000
_cell.length_c   1.000
_cell.angle_alpha   90.00
_cell.angle_beta   90.00
_cell.angle_gamma   90.00
#
_symmetry.space_group_name_H-M   'P 1'
#
loop_
_entity.id
_entity.type
_entity.pdbx_description
1 polymer ?
#
loop_
_entity_poly.entity_id
_entity_poly.type
_entity_poly.pdbx_seq_one_letter_code
_entity_poly.pdbx_strand_id
1 'polypeptide(L)'
;MSGDNAQQSYNEPMTMRRDLMAAGIPASDIVLDYAGFRTLDSIVRTRKVFDTNDFLIITQRFHCERALYIALHMGIQAQCFAVPSPKDIMTVRVREIFARLGALTDLYILKREPRFLGPLIPIPAVHHIPDDAQGYPAVTPEQLLVLQQKLAEEKKAAEEKAAQQKAAAEKAAADKAAADEAARLKAEQEANDAEEQSVDDAAPPPPPARPMVPGRNPFSQSRESH
;
A
#
# COMPACT_ATOMS: atom_id res chain seq x y z
N MET A 1 8.76 5.15 -22.92
CA MET A 1 8.16 6.51 -23.10
C MET A 1 9.12 7.33 -23.93
N SER A 2 8.65 7.98 -25.00
CA SER A 2 9.48 8.78 -25.90
C SER A 2 9.04 10.24 -25.85
N GLY A 3 9.98 11.18 -25.86
CA GLY A 3 9.69 12.61 -25.79
C GLY A 3 10.92 13.46 -26.07
N ASP A 4 10.72 14.78 -26.13
CA ASP A 4 11.78 15.74 -26.39
C ASP A 4 12.61 15.99 -25.11
N ASN A 5 13.92 16.15 -25.30
CA ASN A 5 14.88 16.57 -24.27
C ASN A 5 15.84 17.66 -24.79
N ALA A 6 15.43 18.41 -25.83
CA ALA A 6 16.24 19.45 -26.48
C ALA A 6 16.47 20.68 -25.60
N GLN A 7 15.66 20.91 -24.56
CA GLN A 7 15.87 21.97 -23.58
C GLN A 7 16.14 21.39 -22.19
N GLN A 8 17.28 21.78 -21.59
CA GLN A 8 17.72 21.35 -20.25
C GLN A 8 16.68 21.62 -19.14
N SER A 9 15.79 22.61 -19.36
CA SER A 9 14.75 23.05 -18.42
C SER A 9 13.42 22.30 -18.55
N TYR A 10 13.25 21.41 -19.53
CA TYR A 10 12.01 20.67 -19.75
C TYR A 10 12.29 19.24 -20.22
N ASN A 11 12.28 18.29 -19.28
CA ASN A 11 12.49 16.87 -19.57
C ASN A 11 11.15 16.14 -19.50
N GLU A 12 10.43 16.12 -20.64
CA GLU A 12 9.09 15.52 -20.75
C GLU A 12 9.11 14.03 -20.35
N PRO A 13 10.09 13.20 -20.77
CA PRO A 13 10.15 11.79 -20.35
C PRO A 13 10.31 11.60 -18.83
N MET A 14 11.06 12.47 -18.15
CA MET A 14 11.22 12.40 -16.70
C MET A 14 9.95 12.78 -15.95
N THR A 15 9.20 13.76 -16.44
CA THR A 15 7.88 14.11 -15.87
C THR A 15 6.94 12.93 -15.98
N MET A 16 6.80 12.34 -17.17
CA MET A 16 5.95 11.16 -17.37
C MET A 16 6.39 9.96 -16.51
N ARG A 17 7.71 9.74 -16.34
CA ARG A 17 8.21 8.68 -15.45
C ARG A 17 7.75 8.87 -14.01
N ARG A 18 7.83 10.10 -13.50
CA ARG A 18 7.38 10.40 -12.12
C ARG A 18 5.89 10.14 -11.96
N ASP A 19 5.09 10.54 -12.95
CA ASP A 19 3.63 10.33 -12.92
C ASP A 19 3.28 8.84 -12.94
N LEU A 20 3.94 8.04 -13.78
CA LEU A 20 3.75 6.58 -13.80
C LEU A 20 4.19 5.91 -12.50
N MET A 21 5.32 6.31 -11.94
CA MET A 21 5.78 5.79 -10.65
C MET A 21 4.80 6.14 -9.53
N ALA A 22 4.25 7.35 -9.53
CA ALA A 22 3.21 7.77 -8.58
C ALA A 22 1.91 6.97 -8.77
N ALA A 23 1.61 6.52 -10.00
CA ALA A 23 0.51 5.62 -10.30
C ALA A 23 0.80 4.14 -9.95
N GLY A 24 1.96 3.82 -9.37
CA GLY A 24 2.32 2.49 -8.90
C GLY A 24 3.04 1.60 -9.90
N ILE A 25 3.48 2.14 -11.05
CA ILE A 25 4.24 1.36 -12.04
C ILE A 25 5.71 1.27 -11.60
N PRO A 26 6.31 0.06 -11.52
CA PRO A 26 7.70 -0.11 -11.16
C PRO A 26 8.64 0.62 -12.10
N ALA A 27 9.68 1.26 -11.55
CA ALA A 27 10.67 1.99 -12.34
C ALA A 27 11.47 1.08 -13.30
N SER A 28 11.56 -0.23 -13.00
CA SER A 28 12.18 -1.24 -13.85
C SER A 28 11.45 -1.43 -15.18
N ASP A 29 10.15 -1.15 -15.21
CA ASP A 29 9.28 -1.39 -16.36
C ASP A 29 9.17 -0.14 -17.25
N ILE A 30 9.83 0.96 -16.85
CA ILE A 30 9.77 2.26 -17.52
C ILE A 30 11.11 2.56 -18.18
N VAL A 31 11.14 2.43 -19.50
CA VAL A 31 12.28 2.86 -20.33
C VAL A 31 12.00 4.25 -20.92
N LEU A 32 12.98 5.15 -20.86
CA LEU A 32 12.88 6.51 -21.39
C LEU A 32 13.69 6.68 -22.66
N ASP A 33 13.07 7.26 -23.68
CA ASP A 33 13.67 7.64 -24.95
C ASP A 33 13.70 9.17 -25.07
N TYR A 34 14.88 9.75 -24.90
CA TYR A 34 15.12 11.20 -24.91
C TYR A 34 15.39 11.78 -26.31
N ALA A 35 15.38 10.94 -27.35
CA ALA A 35 15.68 11.37 -28.72
C ALA A 35 14.46 11.28 -29.66
N GLY A 36 13.26 11.33 -29.08
CA GLY A 36 11.96 11.30 -29.77
C GLY A 36 11.48 12.65 -30.27
N PHE A 37 12.35 13.44 -30.93
CA PHE A 37 12.05 14.83 -31.31
C PHE A 37 10.88 14.98 -32.29
N ARG A 38 10.65 13.96 -33.13
CA ARG A 38 9.54 13.89 -34.07
C ARG A 38 8.86 12.55 -33.95
N THR A 39 7.61 12.48 -34.41
CA THR A 39 6.87 11.21 -34.49
C THR A 39 7.63 10.14 -35.29
N LEU A 40 8.34 10.54 -36.36
CA LEU A 40 9.21 9.65 -37.11
C LEU A 40 10.34 9.09 -36.23
N ASP A 41 11.02 9.95 -35.49
CA ASP A 41 12.15 9.57 -34.65
C ASP A 41 11.72 8.54 -33.60
N SER A 42 10.60 8.78 -32.90
CA SER A 42 10.06 7.84 -31.91
C SER A 42 9.72 6.47 -32.52
N ILE A 43 9.01 6.42 -33.65
CA ILE A 43 8.57 5.15 -34.26
C ILE A 43 9.75 4.33 -34.77
N VAL A 44 10.70 4.95 -35.48
CA VAL A 44 11.86 4.23 -36.01
C VAL A 44 12.76 3.76 -34.87
N ARG A 45 12.93 4.58 -33.82
CA ARG A 45 13.77 4.21 -32.68
C ARG A 45 13.16 3.06 -31.88
N THR A 46 11.85 2.99 -31.72
CA THR A 46 11.19 1.81 -31.14
C THR A 46 11.62 0.51 -31.81
N ARG A 47 11.73 0.51 -33.14
CA ARG A 47 12.19 -0.67 -33.89
C ARG A 47 13.71 -0.87 -33.85
N LYS A 48 14.49 0.18 -34.11
CA LYS A 48 15.94 0.07 -34.33
C LYS A 48 16.77 0.12 -33.04
N VAL A 49 16.24 0.72 -31.98
CA VAL A 49 16.94 0.95 -30.70
C VAL A 49 16.39 0.02 -29.64
N PHE A 50 15.06 -0.03 -29.52
CA PHE A 50 14.41 -0.85 -28.50
C PHE A 50 14.06 -2.26 -28.99
N ASP A 51 14.48 -2.61 -30.21
CA ASP A 51 14.25 -3.90 -30.89
C ASP A 51 12.80 -4.41 -30.83
N THR A 52 11.83 -3.50 -30.80
CA THR A 52 10.41 -3.85 -30.66
C THR A 52 9.70 -3.62 -31.99
N ASN A 53 9.04 -4.67 -32.51
CA ASN A 53 8.28 -4.57 -33.78
C ASN A 53 6.77 -4.63 -33.62
N ASP A 54 6.26 -5.12 -32.49
CA ASP A 54 4.84 -5.14 -32.13
C ASP A 54 4.62 -4.33 -30.86
N PHE A 55 3.97 -3.18 -30.98
CA PHE A 55 3.77 -2.29 -29.84
C PHE A 55 2.49 -1.44 -29.93
N LEU A 56 2.00 -1.05 -28.76
CA LEU A 56 0.88 -0.12 -28.60
C LEU A 56 1.39 1.29 -28.35
N ILE A 57 0.94 2.23 -29.18
CA ILE A 57 1.19 3.65 -29.06
C ILE A 57 0.01 4.28 -28.30
N ILE A 58 0.28 5.00 -27.23
CA ILE A 58 -0.76 5.72 -26.48
C ILE A 58 -0.49 7.22 -26.64
N THR A 59 -1.37 7.92 -27.35
CA THR A 59 -1.21 9.36 -27.62
C THR A 59 -2.55 10.00 -28.04
N GLN A 60 -2.54 11.27 -28.41
CA GLN A 60 -3.72 11.99 -28.88
C GLN A 60 -4.08 11.56 -30.31
N ARG A 61 -5.36 11.66 -30.68
CA ARG A 61 -5.89 11.17 -31.98
C ARG A 61 -5.06 11.62 -33.19
N PHE A 62 -4.70 12.90 -33.27
CA PHE A 62 -3.98 13.42 -34.42
C PHE A 62 -2.55 12.87 -34.53
N HIS A 63 -1.88 12.62 -33.39
CA HIS A 63 -0.58 11.95 -33.34
C HIS A 63 -0.69 10.47 -33.72
N CYS A 64 -1.75 9.78 -33.30
CA CYS A 64 -2.00 8.39 -33.68
C CYS A 64 -2.05 8.22 -35.20
N GLU A 65 -2.79 9.08 -35.91
CA GLU A 65 -2.93 9.00 -37.37
C GLU A 65 -1.57 9.08 -38.08
N ARG A 66 -0.71 10.04 -37.68
CA ARG A 66 0.64 10.18 -38.24
C ARG A 66 1.55 9.02 -37.86
N ALA A 67 1.49 8.57 -36.61
CA ALA A 67 2.34 7.50 -36.12
C ALA A 67 2.05 6.15 -36.80
N LEU A 68 0.76 5.79 -36.94
CA LEU A 68 0.35 4.58 -37.65
C LEU A 68 0.76 4.61 -39.13
N TYR A 69 0.64 5.79 -39.76
CA TYR A 69 1.06 5.95 -41.16
C TYR A 69 2.55 5.68 -41.35
N ILE A 70 3.40 6.27 -40.48
CA ILE A 70 4.85 6.04 -40.51
C ILE A 70 5.16 4.58 -40.24
N ALA A 71 4.54 3.97 -39.21
CA ALA A 71 4.76 2.57 -38.87
C ALA A 71 4.43 1.64 -40.04
N LEU A 72 3.27 1.84 -40.68
CA LEU A 72 2.84 1.06 -41.84
C LEU A 72 3.82 1.19 -43.02
N HIS A 73 4.28 2.41 -43.32
CA HIS A 73 5.25 2.65 -44.39
C HIS A 73 6.61 1.97 -44.12
N MET A 74 6.99 1.84 -42.85
CA MET A 74 8.24 1.21 -42.43
C MET A 74 8.11 -0.30 -42.17
N GLY A 75 6.94 -0.89 -42.38
CA GLY A 75 6.69 -2.31 -42.11
C GLY A 75 6.70 -2.69 -40.63
N ILE A 76 6.41 -1.73 -39.75
CA ILE A 76 6.35 -1.90 -38.29
C ILE A 76 4.91 -2.21 -37.88
N GLN A 77 4.71 -3.25 -37.05
CA GLN A 77 3.39 -3.60 -36.53
C GLN A 77 3.09 -2.72 -35.31
N ALA A 78 2.30 -1.67 -35.50
CA ALA A 78 1.93 -0.77 -34.41
C ALA A 78 0.42 -0.58 -34.34
N GLN A 79 -0.09 -0.59 -33.12
CA GLN A 79 -1.48 -0.25 -32.80
C GLN A 79 -1.47 1.10 -32.07
N CYS A 80 -2.53 1.91 -32.20
CA CYS A 80 -2.60 3.18 -31.47
C CYS A 80 -3.90 3.34 -30.70
N PHE A 81 -3.78 3.66 -29.41
CA PHE A 81 -4.88 4.01 -28.54
C PHE A 81 -4.96 5.53 -28.41
N ALA A 82 -5.98 6.11 -29.02
CA ALA A 82 -6.20 7.55 -29.03
C ALA A 82 -6.89 8.02 -27.75
N VAL A 83 -6.19 8.80 -26.94
CA VAL A 83 -6.75 9.44 -25.75
C VAL A 83 -7.45 10.75 -26.14
N PRO A 84 -8.64 11.07 -25.59
CA PRO A 84 -9.30 12.35 -25.82
C PRO A 84 -8.42 13.53 -25.42
N SER A 85 -8.33 14.54 -26.28
CA SER A 85 -7.57 15.78 -26.05
C SER A 85 -8.55 16.97 -26.04
N PRO A 86 -8.23 18.10 -25.37
CA PRO A 86 -9.08 19.29 -25.38
C PRO A 86 -9.44 19.72 -26.81
N LYS A 87 -10.72 20.01 -27.04
CA LYS A 87 -11.32 20.03 -28.39
C LYS A 87 -10.95 21.21 -29.28
N ASP A 88 -10.36 22.29 -28.76
CA ASP A 88 -10.22 23.52 -29.54
C ASP A 88 -8.90 24.22 -29.35
N ILE A 89 -8.02 24.05 -30.34
CA ILE A 89 -7.16 25.15 -30.80
C ILE A 89 -7.04 25.01 -32.32
N MET A 90 -7.72 25.88 -33.07
CA MET A 90 -7.69 25.90 -34.54
C MET A 90 -6.24 25.95 -35.11
N THR A 91 -5.32 26.56 -34.35
CA THR A 91 -3.88 26.60 -34.66
C THR A 91 -3.21 25.21 -34.61
N VAL A 92 -3.66 24.31 -33.72
CA VAL A 92 -3.15 22.93 -33.65
C VAL A 92 -3.56 22.14 -34.90
N ARG A 93 -4.78 22.34 -35.41
CA ARG A 93 -5.24 21.69 -36.65
C ARG A 93 -4.44 22.13 -37.87
N VAL A 94 -4.17 23.43 -38.01
CA VAL A 94 -3.37 23.95 -39.13
C VAL A 94 -1.93 23.43 -39.03
N ARG A 95 -1.31 23.51 -37.85
CA ARG A 95 0.03 22.95 -37.59
C ARG A 95 0.10 21.46 -37.93
N GLU A 96 -0.94 20.72 -37.59
CA GLU A 96 -1.05 19.29 -37.84
C GLU A 96 -1.11 18.95 -39.33
N ILE A 97 -1.82 19.74 -40.14
CA ILE A 97 -1.85 19.57 -41.60
C ILE A 97 -0.43 19.76 -42.17
N PHE A 98 0.28 20.80 -41.76
CA PHE A 98 1.67 21.01 -42.18
C PHE A 98 2.61 19.89 -41.69
N ALA A 99 2.41 19.39 -40.47
CA ALA A 99 3.19 18.28 -39.94
C ALA A 99 2.95 16.97 -40.71
N ARG A 100 1.72 16.72 -41.18
CA ARG A 100 1.40 15.55 -42.02
C ARG A 100 2.04 15.66 -43.40
N LEU A 101 1.93 16.82 -44.05
CA LEU A 101 2.59 17.10 -45.33
C LEU A 101 4.11 17.00 -45.20
N GLY A 102 4.67 17.52 -44.11
CA GLY A 102 6.09 17.40 -43.79
C GLY A 102 6.50 15.94 -43.59
N ALA A 103 5.73 15.14 -42.87
CA ALA A 103 6.01 13.72 -42.70
C ALA A 103 5.96 12.94 -44.02
N LEU A 104 4.99 13.23 -44.89
CA LEU A 104 4.92 12.64 -46.24
C LEU A 104 6.16 13.02 -47.07
N THR A 105 6.56 14.29 -47.01
CA THR A 105 7.74 14.80 -47.70
C THR A 105 9.03 14.14 -47.17
N ASP A 106 9.14 14.01 -45.84
CA ASP A 106 10.27 13.35 -45.17
C ASP A 106 10.38 11.87 -45.56
N LEU A 107 9.26 11.16 -45.71
CA LEU A 107 9.23 9.74 -46.07
C LEU A 107 9.48 9.51 -47.57
N TYR A 108 8.70 10.15 -48.45
CA TYR A 108 8.69 9.82 -49.88
C TYR A 108 9.73 10.58 -50.69
N ILE A 109 10.03 11.83 -50.32
CA ILE A 109 10.92 12.69 -51.10
C ILE A 109 12.32 12.68 -50.48
N LEU A 110 12.44 12.97 -49.17
CA LEU A 110 13.75 13.10 -48.53
C LEU A 110 14.29 11.80 -47.92
N LYS A 111 13.49 10.73 -47.78
CA LYS A 111 13.86 9.46 -47.14
C LYS A 111 14.65 9.65 -45.84
N ARG A 112 14.18 10.56 -44.99
CA ARG A 112 14.90 11.01 -43.79
C ARG A 112 15.01 9.88 -42.78
N GLU A 113 16.23 9.65 -42.30
CA GLU A 113 16.48 8.76 -41.17
C GLU A 113 16.35 9.50 -39.83
N PRO A 114 16.19 8.77 -38.70
CA PRO A 114 16.17 9.39 -37.38
C PRO A 114 17.48 10.11 -37.09
N ARG A 115 17.39 11.28 -36.45
CA ARG A 115 18.59 12.09 -36.15
C ARG A 115 19.59 11.38 -35.24
N PHE A 116 19.08 10.59 -34.30
CA PHE A 116 19.90 9.85 -33.35
C PHE A 116 19.36 8.43 -33.27
N LEU A 117 20.22 7.44 -33.55
CA LEU A 117 19.89 6.02 -33.40
C LEU A 117 20.49 5.47 -32.09
N GLY A 118 21.73 5.80 -31.73
CA GLY A 118 22.30 5.34 -30.46
C GLY A 118 22.44 3.81 -30.37
N PRO A 119 22.87 3.26 -29.22
CA PRO A 119 23.08 1.82 -29.04
C PRO A 119 21.75 1.05 -28.93
N LEU A 120 21.77 -0.24 -29.29
CA LEU A 120 20.63 -1.14 -29.12
C LEU A 120 20.37 -1.42 -27.63
N ILE A 121 19.16 -1.17 -27.17
CA ILE A 121 18.69 -1.37 -25.78
C ILE A 121 17.37 -2.16 -25.86
N PRO A 122 17.42 -3.49 -26.09
CA PRO A 122 16.21 -4.28 -26.30
C PRO A 122 15.30 -4.27 -25.08
N ILE A 123 13.99 -4.22 -25.33
CA ILE A 123 12.92 -4.39 -24.34
C ILE A 123 12.17 -5.66 -24.77
N PRO A 124 12.16 -6.76 -23.98
CA PRO A 124 12.31 -6.88 -22.53
C PRO A 124 13.78 -6.97 -22.08
N ALA A 125 14.07 -6.62 -20.82
CA ALA A 125 15.39 -6.82 -20.23
C ALA A 125 15.81 -8.27 -20.46
N VAL A 126 16.91 -8.48 -21.21
CA VAL A 126 17.44 -9.82 -21.45
C VAL A 126 17.74 -10.45 -20.11
N HIS A 127 16.91 -11.41 -19.68
CA HIS A 127 17.24 -12.24 -18.55
C HIS A 127 18.41 -13.12 -18.99
N HIS A 128 19.63 -12.73 -18.65
CA HIS A 128 20.77 -13.62 -18.70
C HIS A 128 20.52 -14.73 -17.68
N ILE A 129 19.98 -15.83 -18.18
CA ILE A 129 20.00 -17.10 -17.49
C ILE A 129 21.48 -17.53 -17.47
N PRO A 130 22.10 -17.69 -16.29
CA PRO A 130 23.47 -18.20 -16.18
C PRO A 130 23.61 -19.50 -16.98
N ASP A 131 24.76 -19.75 -17.61
CA ASP A 131 25.00 -20.95 -18.44
C ASP A 131 24.88 -22.26 -17.61
N ASP A 132 24.95 -22.17 -16.28
CA ASP A 132 24.79 -23.23 -15.30
C ASP A 132 23.36 -23.35 -14.74
N ALA A 133 22.41 -22.52 -15.18
CA ALA A 133 21.03 -22.61 -14.74
C ALA A 133 20.36 -23.87 -15.31
N GLN A 134 19.81 -24.70 -14.42
CA GLN A 134 19.07 -25.89 -14.81
C GLN A 134 17.86 -25.52 -15.68
N GLY A 135 17.84 -26.03 -16.92
CA GLY A 135 16.69 -25.96 -17.81
C GLY A 135 15.49 -26.77 -17.28
N TYR A 136 14.32 -26.56 -17.88
CA TYR A 136 13.09 -27.20 -17.42
C TYR A 136 13.07 -28.73 -17.66
N PRO A 137 12.55 -29.53 -16.71
CA PRO A 137 11.94 -29.12 -15.43
C PRO A 137 12.97 -28.74 -14.36
N ALA A 138 12.73 -27.61 -13.68
CA ALA A 138 13.58 -27.04 -12.62
C ALA A 138 13.68 -27.89 -11.34
N VAL A 139 13.01 -29.05 -11.31
CA VAL A 139 13.06 -30.04 -10.23
C VAL A 139 12.80 -31.41 -10.82
N THR A 140 13.59 -32.39 -10.40
CA THR A 140 13.35 -33.80 -10.73
C THR A 140 12.09 -34.29 -10.01
N PRO A 141 11.39 -35.33 -10.54
CA PRO A 141 10.22 -35.92 -9.86
C PRO A 141 10.50 -36.36 -8.41
N GLU A 142 11.73 -36.81 -8.13
CA GLU A 142 12.17 -37.19 -6.79
C GLU A 142 12.26 -35.98 -5.84
N GLN A 143 12.84 -34.86 -6.31
CA GLN A 143 12.88 -33.62 -5.53
C GLN A 143 11.50 -33.04 -5.28
N LEU A 144 10.57 -33.19 -6.22
CA LEU A 144 9.18 -32.78 -6.05
C LEU A 144 8.50 -33.56 -4.92
N LEU A 145 8.71 -34.88 -4.85
CA LEU A 145 8.19 -35.73 -3.77
C LEU A 145 8.75 -35.31 -2.40
N VAL A 146 10.06 -35.05 -2.32
CA VAL A 146 10.70 -34.57 -1.09
C VAL A 146 10.14 -33.22 -0.65
N LEU A 147 9.91 -32.30 -1.61
CA LEU A 147 9.32 -31.00 -1.32
C LEU A 147 7.87 -31.13 -0.82
N GLN A 148 7.07 -31.98 -1.45
CA GLN A 148 5.70 -32.27 -1.03
C GLN A 148 5.64 -32.85 0.38
N GLN A 149 6.55 -33.77 0.71
CA GLN A 149 6.67 -34.35 2.05
C GLN A 149 7.03 -33.28 3.08
N LYS A 150 8.03 -32.45 2.79
CA LYS A 150 8.44 -31.35 3.68
C LYS A 150 7.30 -30.35 3.92
N LEU A 151 6.59 -29.96 2.86
CA LEU A 151 5.42 -29.08 2.98
C LEU A 151 4.29 -29.71 3.81
N ALA A 152 4.09 -31.03 3.70
CA ALA A 152 3.10 -31.74 4.51
C ALA A 152 3.51 -31.81 5.99
N GLU A 153 4.80 -32.02 6.28
CA GLU A 153 5.34 -31.98 7.64
C GLU A 153 5.23 -30.58 8.26
N GLU A 154 5.61 -29.54 7.53
CA GLU A 154 5.49 -28.15 7.96
C GLU A 154 4.03 -27.77 8.23
N LYS A 155 3.11 -28.20 7.35
CA LYS A 155 1.67 -28.00 7.54
C LYS A 155 1.16 -28.71 8.80
N LYS A 156 1.56 -29.96 9.01
CA LYS A 156 1.17 -30.73 10.20
C LYS A 156 1.71 -30.09 11.48
N ALA A 157 2.97 -29.64 11.47
CA ALA A 157 3.57 -28.93 12.60
C ALA A 157 2.88 -27.58 12.88
N ALA A 158 2.43 -26.87 11.83
CA ALA A 158 1.66 -25.65 11.97
C ALA A 158 0.26 -25.90 12.56
N GLU A 159 -0.42 -26.97 12.13
CA GLU A 159 -1.72 -27.39 12.67
C GLU A 159 -1.61 -27.80 14.15
N GLU A 160 -0.56 -28.55 14.51
CA GLU A 160 -0.28 -28.93 15.91
C GLU A 160 0.01 -27.70 16.78
N LYS A 161 0.81 -26.74 16.29
CA LYS A 161 1.04 -25.47 16.99
C LYS A 161 -0.25 -24.67 17.17
N ALA A 162 -1.09 -24.60 16.13
CA ALA A 162 -2.36 -23.89 16.21
C ALA A 162 -3.31 -24.55 17.23
N ALA A 163 -3.36 -25.88 17.29
CA ALA A 163 -4.14 -26.61 18.29
C ALA A 163 -3.62 -26.36 19.72
N GLN A 164 -2.30 -26.37 19.92
CA GLN A 164 -1.67 -26.08 21.21
C GLN A 164 -1.95 -24.64 21.66
N GLN A 165 -1.87 -23.66 20.75
CA GLN A 165 -2.19 -22.27 21.04
C GLN A 165 -3.67 -22.08 21.41
N LYS A 166 -4.59 -22.76 20.71
CA LYS A 166 -6.02 -22.74 21.02
C LYS A 166 -6.30 -23.34 22.40
N ALA A 167 -5.72 -24.50 22.71
CA ALA A 167 -5.87 -25.14 24.01
C ALA A 167 -5.29 -24.28 25.16
N ALA A 168 -4.16 -23.62 24.93
CA ALA A 168 -3.58 -22.68 25.89
C ALA A 168 -4.48 -21.45 26.12
N ALA A 169 -5.10 -20.91 25.07
CA ALA A 169 -6.04 -19.80 25.16
C ALA A 169 -7.33 -20.18 25.91
N GLU A 170 -7.88 -21.38 25.65
CA GLU A 170 -9.05 -21.90 26.37
C GLU A 170 -8.77 -22.11 27.86
N LYS A 171 -7.60 -22.66 28.20
CA LYS A 171 -7.17 -22.82 29.60
C LYS A 171 -7.01 -21.46 30.29
N ALA A 172 -6.36 -20.49 29.64
CA ALA A 172 -6.19 -19.15 30.19
C ALA A 172 -7.54 -18.42 30.40
N ALA A 173 -8.52 -18.66 29.53
CA ALA A 173 -9.87 -18.13 29.69
C ALA A 173 -10.60 -18.78 30.89
N ALA A 174 -10.45 -20.08 31.08
CA ALA A 174 -11.02 -20.81 32.22
C ALA A 174 -10.39 -20.37 33.56
N ASP A 175 -9.06 -20.25 33.61
CA ASP A 175 -8.34 -19.78 34.81
C ASP A 175 -8.76 -18.35 35.19
N LYS A 176 -8.95 -17.47 34.19
CA LYS A 176 -9.47 -16.11 34.41
C LYS A 176 -10.91 -16.11 34.92
N ALA A 177 -11.79 -16.93 34.35
CA ALA A 177 -13.18 -17.03 34.79
C ALA A 177 -13.28 -17.53 36.25
N ALA A 178 -12.46 -18.50 36.65
CA ALA A 178 -12.39 -18.98 38.03
C ALA A 178 -11.87 -17.90 39.00
N ALA A 179 -10.89 -17.08 38.58
CA ALA A 179 -10.41 -15.96 39.38
C ALA A 179 -11.47 -14.86 39.55
N ASP A 180 -12.22 -14.54 38.48
CA ASP A 180 -13.32 -13.57 38.51
C ASP A 180 -14.48 -14.06 39.40
N GLU A 181 -14.80 -15.36 39.38
CA GLU A 181 -15.81 -15.99 40.27
C GLU A 181 -15.37 -15.98 41.74
N ALA A 182 -14.12 -16.34 42.03
CA ALA A 182 -13.57 -16.27 43.38
C ALA A 182 -13.57 -14.83 43.94
N ALA A 183 -13.29 -13.84 43.09
CA ALA A 183 -13.35 -12.43 43.48
C ALA A 183 -14.78 -11.97 43.80
N ARG A 184 -15.79 -12.45 43.04
CA ARG A 184 -17.20 -12.19 43.31
C ARG A 184 -17.66 -12.80 44.64
N LEU A 185 -17.37 -14.07 44.88
CA LEU A 185 -17.73 -14.74 46.14
C LEU A 185 -17.09 -14.07 47.34
N LYS A 186 -15.84 -13.62 47.22
CA LYS A 186 -15.16 -12.86 48.27
C LYS A 186 -15.85 -11.50 48.52
N ALA A 187 -16.25 -10.79 47.48
CA ALA A 187 -16.98 -9.52 47.62
C ALA A 187 -18.39 -9.72 48.23
N GLU A 188 -19.07 -10.81 47.90
CA GLU A 188 -20.36 -11.17 48.53
C GLU A 188 -20.20 -11.55 50.01
N GLN A 189 -19.14 -12.28 50.38
CA GLN A 189 -18.82 -12.56 51.79
C GLN A 189 -18.51 -11.29 52.57
N GLU A 190 -17.67 -10.40 52.02
CA GLU A 190 -17.35 -9.11 52.63
C GLU A 190 -18.60 -8.22 52.80
N ALA A 191 -19.58 -8.29 51.88
CA ALA A 191 -20.85 -7.58 51.99
C ALA A 191 -21.78 -8.17 53.07
N ASN A 192 -21.87 -9.51 53.16
CA ASN A 192 -22.67 -10.18 54.19
C ASN A 192 -22.08 -9.97 55.60
N ASP A 193 -20.75 -10.01 55.74
CA ASP A 193 -20.07 -9.73 57.01
C ASP A 193 -20.31 -8.27 57.47
N ALA A 194 -20.44 -7.33 56.53
CA ALA A 194 -20.78 -5.94 56.82
C ALA A 194 -22.27 -5.76 57.21
N GLU A 195 -23.18 -6.58 56.67
CA GLU A 195 -24.59 -6.60 57.09
C GLU A 195 -24.75 -7.22 58.50
N GLU A 196 -24.04 -8.30 58.84
CA GLU A 196 -24.07 -8.89 60.19
C GLU A 196 -23.55 -7.91 61.27
N GLN A 197 -22.54 -7.10 60.96
CA GLN A 197 -22.06 -6.03 61.86
C GLN A 197 -23.04 -4.87 62.05
N SER A 198 -24.07 -4.73 61.19
CA SER A 198 -25.09 -3.68 61.31
C SER A 198 -26.28 -4.07 62.18
N VAL A 199 -26.46 -5.36 62.50
CA VAL A 199 -27.58 -5.87 63.30
C VAL A 199 -27.33 -5.74 64.83
N ASP A 200 -26.07 -5.62 65.26
CA ASP A 200 -25.69 -5.52 66.68
C ASP A 200 -25.75 -4.07 67.25
N ASP A 201 -26.06 -3.04 66.45
CA ASP A 201 -26.15 -1.64 66.89
C ASP A 201 -27.61 -1.12 67.00
N ALA A 202 -28.57 -2.04 67.20
CA ALA A 202 -29.95 -1.68 67.52
C ALA A 202 -30.08 -1.32 69.02
N ALA A 203 -29.89 -0.03 69.33
CA ALA A 203 -30.02 0.53 70.67
C ALA A 203 -31.39 0.20 71.34
N PRO A 204 -31.43 -0.29 72.60
CA PRO A 204 -32.69 -0.53 73.31
C PRO A 204 -33.36 0.80 73.70
N PRO A 205 -34.71 0.87 73.75
CA PRO A 205 -35.42 2.12 74.03
C PRO A 205 -35.15 2.61 75.47
N PRO A 206 -35.05 3.94 75.70
CA PRO A 206 -34.66 4.48 76.99
C PRO A 206 -35.74 4.29 78.07
N PRO A 207 -35.35 3.97 79.33
CA PRO A 207 -36.28 3.78 80.45
C PRO A 207 -36.80 5.11 81.06
N PRO A 208 -37.95 5.10 81.75
CA PRO A 208 -38.62 6.31 82.22
C PRO A 208 -37.94 7.01 83.40
N ALA A 209 -37.97 8.35 83.39
CA ALA A 209 -37.34 9.23 84.38
C ALA A 209 -37.98 9.16 85.79
N ARG A 210 -37.14 9.17 86.83
CA ARG A 210 -37.53 9.26 88.25
C ARG A 210 -37.19 10.65 88.85
N PRO A 211 -37.91 11.15 89.88
CA PRO A 211 -37.85 12.56 90.29
C PRO A 211 -36.94 12.88 91.49
N MET A 212 -36.43 14.13 91.49
CA MET A 212 -35.94 15.07 92.54
C MET A 212 -35.49 14.57 93.93
N VAL A 213 -34.41 15.17 94.45
CA VAL A 213 -34.41 15.91 95.76
C VAL A 213 -33.35 17.04 95.75
N PRO A 214 -33.65 18.27 96.23
CA PRO A 214 -32.69 19.39 96.36
C PRO A 214 -32.02 19.45 97.75
N GLY A 215 -30.71 19.74 97.81
CA GLY A 215 -29.92 19.72 99.04
C GLY A 215 -28.89 20.86 99.15
N ARG A 216 -29.31 21.92 99.84
CA ARG A 216 -28.62 22.99 100.59
C ARG A 216 -27.10 23.27 100.48
N ASN A 217 -26.87 24.57 100.34
CA ASN A 217 -25.65 25.38 100.45
C ASN A 217 -25.15 25.56 101.91
N PRO A 218 -23.84 25.40 102.20
CA PRO A 218 -23.22 25.95 103.41
C PRO A 218 -21.91 26.73 103.15
N PHE A 219 -21.72 27.87 103.84
CA PHE A 219 -20.53 28.76 103.93
C PHE A 219 -20.20 29.62 102.69
N SER A 220 -20.36 30.95 102.64
CA SER A 220 -20.10 32.08 103.56
C SER A 220 -18.61 32.34 103.92
N GLN A 221 -18.04 33.35 103.23
CA GLN A 221 -16.96 34.30 103.62
C GLN A 221 -15.52 33.71 103.68
N SER A 222 -14.45 34.36 103.20
CA SER A 222 -13.98 35.74 103.50
C SER A 222 -12.83 36.21 102.56
N ARG A 223 -12.82 37.51 102.20
CA ARG A 223 -11.72 38.53 102.11
C ARG A 223 -10.29 38.15 101.62
N GLU A 224 -9.76 38.83 100.58
CA GLU A 224 -8.82 40.01 100.58
C GLU A 224 -7.47 39.72 101.28
N SER A 225 -6.26 40.14 100.86
CA SER A 225 -5.69 41.03 99.82
C SER A 225 -4.15 40.89 99.85
N HIS A 226 -3.46 41.18 98.74
CA HIS A 226 -2.20 41.94 98.69
C HIS A 226 -1.88 42.36 97.25
#